data_AF-A0A812GAM0-F1
#
_entry.id   AF-A0A812GAM0-F1
#
_cell.length_a   1.000
_cell.length_b   1.000
_cell.length_c   1.000
_cell.angle_alpha   90.00
_cell.angle_beta   90.00
_cell.angle_gamma   90.00
#
_symmetry.space_group_name_H-M   'P 1'
#
loop_
_entity.id
_entity.type
_entity.pdbx_description
1 polymer ?
#
loop_
_entity_poly.entity_id
_entity_poly.type
_entity_poly.pdbx_seq_one_letter_code
_entity_poly.pdbx_strand_id
1 'polypeptide(L)'
;MAPPVPSEFVTFGGRVVECGVSDDATQKTFENAISKSRFQTVFAAHDRPLMVGLDFEWKPDKGVSENNPIAVMQFACWDTVVIIRTLGCSELPGWLQSFLESGDDVIKVVASFDSADKAKLAMSFGWDFDSRSVKASYWDIAELAGARSIPHGLFKMAQHFEIPIQKLKSVGTSNWARASLSPEQRAYAADDAFFQLYLLGKLLAVGPASSAEAKLLEAWQVISQSLEGSIKTVDNSAYQANFLALREVVRNAVDILSNALGSGGCTNLNEILKYSAVKKAVAAQKQSPVHINAHFLRQNADIFVIFFRDGQLRVRTRLIESDALQANEHVNEEGEEEVAEAGEVGTLISQVEELLAAYKAPNAKKQRVPEPCWIPARAVLSKPQCARLELCLSRCTATFESIETCYDAEDGLLLRLVRHPRAPDDMEYMERSAQGLADAVQIGAEEARRRLGSDDKFMQFWSLLRTVEMNSPEERSIATSLRARVRIHADAHRLAGRISMDANVDVSWQDAKVKLEQVKWYRQVLAWSLECSGQGYRNRCISAICCHSALAGGGESTVYTVSSEMQDCLTSIAKAAVLADLAMGVAARKHLILNKERLRKGQ
;
A
#
# COMPACT_ATOMS: atom_id res chain seq x y z
N MET A 1 -1.71 19.89 15.26
CA MET A 1 -2.98 19.54 15.93
C MET A 1 -3.00 18.03 16.10
N ALA A 2 -3.18 17.53 17.33
CA ALA A 2 -3.32 16.10 17.57
C ALA A 2 -4.52 15.52 16.79
N PRO A 3 -4.50 14.24 16.41
CA PRO A 3 -5.60 13.65 15.67
C PRO A 3 -6.91 13.72 16.47
N PRO A 4 -8.04 14.02 15.82
CA PRO A 4 -9.29 14.45 16.45
C PRO A 4 -10.13 13.27 16.95
N VAL A 5 -9.51 12.25 17.54
CA VAL A 5 -10.26 11.14 18.15
C VAL A 5 -10.36 11.41 19.64
N PRO A 6 -11.52 11.83 20.16
CA PRO A 6 -11.64 12.15 21.57
C PRO A 6 -11.66 10.86 22.40
N SER A 7 -11.18 10.94 23.65
CA SER A 7 -11.20 9.83 24.62
C SER A 7 -12.62 9.50 25.09
N GLU A 8 -13.54 10.44 24.95
CA GLU A 8 -14.96 10.28 25.23
C GLU A 8 -15.77 11.10 24.22
N PHE A 9 -17.01 10.71 23.99
CA PHE A 9 -17.95 11.51 23.23
C PHE A 9 -19.34 11.41 23.86
N VAL A 10 -20.24 12.28 23.45
CA VAL A 10 -21.61 12.30 23.93
C VAL A 10 -22.58 11.83 22.84
N THR A 11 -23.61 11.09 23.26
CA THR A 11 -24.72 10.64 22.42
C THR A 11 -26.04 10.99 23.08
N PHE A 12 -27.13 10.90 22.33
CA PHE A 12 -28.47 10.86 22.88
C PHE A 12 -28.66 9.55 23.68
N GLY A 13 -29.07 9.70 24.94
CA GLY A 13 -29.36 8.63 25.90
C GLY A 13 -30.85 8.48 26.21
N GLY A 14 -31.72 9.29 25.61
CA GLY A 14 -33.17 9.20 25.78
C GLY A 14 -33.81 8.05 24.98
N ARG A 15 -35.13 8.12 24.81
CA ARG A 15 -35.90 7.06 24.16
C ARG A 15 -35.83 7.18 22.64
N VAL A 16 -35.43 6.12 21.95
CA VAL A 16 -35.45 6.04 20.47
C VAL A 16 -36.55 5.09 20.03
N VAL A 17 -37.43 5.56 19.14
CA VAL A 17 -38.55 4.79 18.60
C VAL A 17 -38.44 4.72 17.08
N GLU A 18 -38.29 3.52 16.52
CA GLU A 18 -38.30 3.28 15.07
C GLU A 18 -39.68 2.74 14.65
N CYS A 19 -40.33 3.36 13.67
CA CYS A 19 -41.64 2.94 13.18
C CYS A 19 -41.80 3.18 11.67
N GLY A 20 -42.80 2.53 11.05
CA GLY A 20 -43.12 2.68 9.63
C GLY A 20 -44.06 3.85 9.37
N VAL A 21 -43.91 4.55 8.25
CA VAL A 21 -44.71 5.75 7.94
C VAL A 21 -46.23 5.50 7.83
N SER A 22 -46.65 4.29 7.47
CA SER A 22 -48.02 4.00 7.00
C SER A 22 -48.96 3.39 8.04
N ASP A 23 -48.61 3.35 9.33
CA ASP A 23 -49.48 2.76 10.35
C ASP A 23 -50.15 3.84 11.25
N ASP A 24 -51.46 3.70 11.52
CA ASP A 24 -52.19 4.59 12.46
C ASP A 24 -51.56 4.57 13.87
N ALA A 25 -50.86 3.47 14.20
CA ALA A 25 -50.10 3.34 15.42
C ALA A 25 -48.90 4.32 15.47
N THR A 26 -48.38 4.74 14.33
CA THR A 26 -47.21 5.61 14.17
C THR A 26 -47.64 7.04 14.35
N GLN A 27 -48.80 7.42 13.82
CA GLN A 27 -49.41 8.70 14.17
C GLN A 27 -49.56 8.81 15.70
N LYS A 28 -50.16 7.81 16.35
CA LYS A 28 -50.31 7.80 17.82
C LYS A 28 -48.97 7.82 18.54
N THR A 29 -48.00 7.04 18.07
CA THR A 29 -46.64 6.99 18.64
C THR A 29 -45.95 8.35 18.53
N PHE A 30 -46.08 8.98 17.37
CA PHE A 30 -45.55 10.30 17.08
C PHE A 30 -46.22 11.36 17.96
N GLU A 31 -47.54 11.44 17.99
CA GLU A 31 -48.30 12.41 18.82
C GLU A 31 -48.04 12.22 20.32
N ASN A 32 -47.89 10.96 20.78
CA ASN A 32 -47.55 10.65 22.17
C ASN A 32 -46.12 11.08 22.54
N ALA A 33 -45.21 11.17 21.56
CA ALA A 33 -43.83 11.60 21.78
C ALA A 33 -43.63 13.10 21.54
N ILE A 34 -44.26 13.62 20.48
CA ILE A 34 -44.05 14.91 19.86
C ILE A 34 -45.42 15.58 19.67
N SER A 35 -45.89 16.21 20.73
CA SER A 35 -47.10 17.03 20.70
C SER A 35 -46.98 18.23 21.61
N LYS A 36 -47.66 19.31 21.20
CA LYS A 36 -47.73 20.55 21.96
C LYS A 36 -48.38 20.34 23.33
N SER A 37 -49.44 19.52 23.39
CA SER A 37 -50.14 19.18 24.64
C SER A 37 -49.22 18.51 25.65
N ARG A 38 -48.41 17.54 25.20
CA ARG A 38 -47.39 16.89 26.05
C ARG A 38 -46.37 17.90 26.54
N PHE A 39 -45.82 18.73 25.66
CA PHE A 39 -44.86 19.77 26.03
C PHE A 39 -45.41 20.73 27.07
N GLN A 40 -46.63 21.25 26.86
CA GLN A 40 -47.30 22.13 27.81
C GLN A 40 -47.55 21.45 29.16
N THR A 41 -47.92 20.17 29.15
CA THR A 41 -48.15 19.40 30.39
C THR A 41 -46.84 19.18 31.17
N VAL A 42 -45.76 18.79 30.48
CA VAL A 42 -44.47 18.45 31.12
C VAL A 42 -43.77 19.69 31.67
N PHE A 43 -43.82 20.82 30.96
CA PHE A 43 -43.05 22.01 31.31
C PHE A 43 -43.89 23.22 31.77
N ALA A 44 -45.21 23.08 31.86
CA ALA A 44 -46.14 24.17 32.16
C ALA A 44 -46.01 25.39 31.21
N ALA A 45 -45.52 25.19 29.98
CA ALA A 45 -45.11 26.25 29.05
C ALA A 45 -46.17 26.52 27.96
N HIS A 46 -47.32 27.08 28.36
CA HIS A 46 -48.49 27.25 27.50
C HIS A 46 -48.25 28.17 26.29
N ASP A 47 -47.53 29.28 26.49
CA ASP A 47 -47.29 30.33 25.48
C ASP A 47 -45.95 30.15 24.74
N ARG A 48 -45.31 28.99 24.84
CA ARG A 48 -44.01 28.71 24.23
C ARG A 48 -44.14 27.73 23.07
N PRO A 49 -43.44 27.92 21.94
CA PRO A 49 -43.42 26.94 20.86
C PRO A 49 -42.86 25.59 21.32
N LEU A 50 -43.38 24.50 20.76
CA LEU A 50 -42.72 23.20 20.82
C LEU A 50 -41.56 23.22 19.81
N MET A 51 -40.33 22.93 20.24
CA MET A 51 -39.21 22.74 19.30
C MET A 51 -38.95 21.27 19.05
N VAL A 52 -38.69 20.94 17.78
CA VAL A 52 -38.44 19.58 17.31
C VAL A 52 -37.23 19.59 16.38
N GLY A 53 -36.19 18.85 16.73
CA GLY A 53 -35.08 18.59 15.81
C GLY A 53 -35.55 17.72 14.64
N LEU A 54 -35.16 18.06 13.42
CA LEU A 54 -35.61 17.41 12.20
C LEU A 54 -34.43 17.13 11.28
N ASP A 55 -34.35 15.90 10.77
CA ASP A 55 -33.37 15.52 9.76
C ASP A 55 -33.97 14.52 8.76
N PHE A 56 -33.22 14.23 7.69
CA PHE A 56 -33.57 13.27 6.65
C PHE A 56 -32.37 12.40 6.27
N GLU A 57 -32.62 11.12 6.00
CA GLU A 57 -31.57 10.22 5.51
C GLU A 57 -32.06 9.35 4.33
N TRP A 58 -31.17 9.16 3.34
CA TRP A 58 -31.45 8.37 2.13
C TRP A 58 -30.24 7.55 1.70
N LYS A 59 -30.46 6.55 0.85
CA LYS A 59 -29.35 5.83 0.23
C LYS A 59 -28.55 6.80 -0.67
N PRO A 60 -27.22 6.88 -0.55
CA PRO A 60 -26.43 7.82 -1.33
C PRO A 60 -26.60 7.65 -2.84
N ASP A 61 -26.72 8.78 -3.54
CA ASP A 61 -26.70 8.84 -5.00
C ASP A 61 -25.25 8.83 -5.49
N LYS A 62 -24.78 7.68 -5.98
CA LYS A 62 -23.40 7.50 -6.45
C LYS A 62 -23.25 7.81 -7.94
N GLY A 63 -24.34 7.78 -8.69
CA GLY A 63 -24.39 8.10 -10.12
C GLY A 63 -25.21 9.36 -10.37
N VAL A 64 -24.90 10.06 -11.47
CA VAL A 64 -25.63 11.28 -11.90
C VAL A 64 -27.11 11.03 -12.16
N SER A 65 -27.49 9.80 -12.50
CA SER A 65 -28.89 9.38 -12.73
C SER A 65 -29.56 8.78 -11.49
N GLU A 66 -28.84 8.61 -10.38
CA GLU A 66 -29.43 8.06 -9.17
C GLU A 66 -30.17 9.16 -8.40
N ASN A 67 -31.41 8.87 -8.00
CA ASN A 67 -32.21 9.73 -7.16
C ASN A 67 -32.98 8.87 -6.16
N ASN A 68 -32.25 8.28 -5.22
CA ASN A 68 -32.86 7.45 -4.19
C ASN A 68 -33.77 8.32 -3.29
N PRO A 69 -34.99 7.85 -2.96
CA PRO A 69 -35.92 8.62 -2.14
C PRO A 69 -35.47 8.70 -0.67
N ILE A 70 -35.98 9.68 0.05
CA ILE A 70 -35.86 9.75 1.52
C ILE A 70 -36.37 8.44 2.11
N ALA A 71 -35.51 7.77 2.89
CA ALA A 71 -35.80 6.47 3.48
C ALA A 71 -36.08 6.56 4.99
N VAL A 72 -35.63 7.66 5.62
CA VAL A 72 -35.81 7.95 7.03
C VAL A 72 -36.08 9.43 7.22
N MET A 73 -37.05 9.75 8.09
CA MET A 73 -37.24 11.07 8.66
C MET A 73 -37.05 10.98 10.18
N GLN A 74 -36.24 11.85 10.76
CA GLN A 74 -35.92 11.86 12.18
C GLN A 74 -36.57 13.06 12.87
N PHE A 75 -37.20 12.82 14.02
CA PHE A 75 -37.83 13.87 14.82
C PHE A 75 -37.40 13.74 16.27
N ALA A 76 -36.74 14.77 16.80
CA ALA A 76 -36.23 14.78 18.16
C ALA A 76 -36.94 15.81 19.03
N CYS A 77 -37.36 15.42 20.22
CA CYS A 77 -37.70 16.35 21.30
C CYS A 77 -36.71 16.17 22.47
N TRP A 78 -37.02 16.73 23.63
CA TRP A 78 -36.09 16.78 24.76
C TRP A 78 -35.69 15.41 25.32
N ASP A 79 -36.52 14.38 25.17
CA ASP A 79 -36.31 13.04 25.74
C ASP A 79 -36.60 11.87 24.79
N THR A 80 -37.14 12.14 23.60
CA THR A 80 -37.53 11.10 22.65
C THR A 80 -37.09 11.48 21.23
N VAL A 81 -36.55 10.51 20.49
CA VAL A 81 -36.40 10.57 19.04
C VAL A 81 -37.35 9.56 18.40
N VAL A 82 -38.14 10.02 17.44
CA VAL A 82 -38.96 9.19 16.56
C VAL A 82 -38.29 9.11 15.18
N ILE A 83 -37.98 7.89 14.74
CA ILE A 83 -37.37 7.58 13.45
C ILE A 83 -38.46 6.94 12.59
N ILE A 84 -38.92 7.66 11.58
CA ILE A 84 -39.96 7.20 10.66
C ILE A 84 -39.32 6.63 9.40
N ARG A 85 -39.59 5.36 9.12
CA ARG A 85 -39.16 4.64 7.92
C ARG A 85 -40.16 4.92 6.78
N THR A 86 -39.69 5.54 5.70
CA THR A 86 -40.52 6.02 4.58
C THR A 86 -40.40 5.15 3.32
N LEU A 87 -39.88 3.92 3.44
CA LEU A 87 -39.75 3.01 2.31
C LEU A 87 -41.11 2.67 1.69
N GLY A 88 -41.22 2.84 0.37
CA GLY A 88 -42.44 2.54 -0.39
C GLY A 88 -43.54 3.61 -0.25
N CYS A 89 -43.26 4.74 0.39
CA CYS A 89 -44.18 5.86 0.53
C CYS A 89 -43.87 6.92 -0.53
N SER A 90 -44.80 7.12 -1.47
CA SER A 90 -44.70 8.15 -2.52
C SER A 90 -45.36 9.48 -2.16
N GLU A 91 -46.15 9.49 -1.08
CA GLU A 91 -46.83 10.67 -0.55
C GLU A 91 -46.87 10.57 0.98
N LEU A 92 -46.53 11.66 1.68
CA LEU A 92 -46.56 11.68 3.15
C LEU A 92 -48.00 11.52 3.65
N PRO A 93 -48.24 10.82 4.77
CA PRO A 93 -49.55 10.80 5.42
C PRO A 93 -50.01 12.20 5.82
N GLY A 94 -51.33 12.45 5.80
CA GLY A 94 -51.90 13.78 6.07
C GLY A 94 -51.53 14.36 7.44
N TRP A 95 -51.38 13.51 8.48
CA TRP A 95 -50.95 13.95 9.80
C TRP A 95 -49.49 14.46 9.80
N LEU A 96 -48.63 13.83 9.00
CA LEU A 96 -47.23 14.21 8.90
C LEU A 96 -47.05 15.45 8.03
N GLN A 97 -47.82 15.58 6.94
CA GLN A 97 -47.93 16.84 6.18
C GLN A 97 -48.38 17.98 7.11
N SER A 98 -49.45 17.76 7.89
CA SER A 98 -49.98 18.74 8.84
C SER A 98 -48.95 19.15 9.89
N PHE A 99 -48.12 18.21 10.36
CA PHE A 99 -47.01 18.52 11.26
C PHE A 99 -45.94 19.38 10.58
N LEU A 100 -45.50 19.04 9.36
CA LEU A 100 -44.50 19.82 8.62
C LEU A 100 -45.01 21.22 8.24
N GLU A 101 -46.31 21.35 8.00
CA GLU A 101 -46.99 22.59 7.61
C GLU A 101 -47.46 23.42 8.83
N SER A 102 -47.23 22.92 10.05
CA SER A 102 -47.60 23.66 11.27
C SER A 102 -46.89 25.02 11.36
N GLY A 103 -47.57 26.01 11.93
CA GLY A 103 -47.05 27.38 12.06
C GLY A 103 -46.12 27.56 13.26
N ASP A 104 -46.03 28.79 13.76
CA ASP A 104 -45.07 29.24 14.78
C ASP A 104 -45.24 28.55 16.16
N ASP A 105 -46.30 27.77 16.35
CA ASP A 105 -46.51 26.95 17.55
C ASP A 105 -45.59 25.72 17.64
N VAL A 106 -45.05 25.28 16.51
CA VAL A 106 -44.13 24.14 16.40
C VAL A 106 -42.95 24.52 15.50
N ILE A 107 -41.77 24.61 16.11
CA ILE A 107 -40.53 25.03 15.47
C ILE A 107 -39.72 23.79 15.11
N LYS A 108 -39.43 23.62 13.81
CA LYS A 108 -38.60 22.54 13.28
C LYS A 108 -37.18 23.08 13.19
N VAL A 109 -36.28 22.45 13.92
CA VAL A 109 -34.86 22.80 13.99
C VAL A 109 -34.11 21.87 13.05
N VAL A 110 -33.49 22.44 12.03
CA VAL A 110 -32.75 21.72 10.98
C VAL A 110 -31.32 22.25 10.91
N ALA A 111 -30.42 21.56 10.21
CA ALA A 111 -29.04 21.98 10.02
C ALA A 111 -28.58 21.74 8.59
N SER A 112 -28.18 22.83 7.92
CA SER A 112 -27.77 22.78 6.51
C SER A 112 -28.86 22.25 5.59
N PHE A 113 -30.10 22.64 5.86
CA PHE A 113 -31.28 22.24 5.10
C PHE A 113 -31.40 23.10 3.84
N ASP A 114 -30.78 22.63 2.77
CA ASP A 114 -30.54 23.43 1.57
C ASP A 114 -31.50 23.09 0.41
N SER A 115 -31.22 23.64 -0.78
CA SER A 115 -32.02 23.37 -1.97
C SER A 115 -32.07 21.88 -2.36
N ALA A 116 -31.03 21.10 -2.05
CA ALA A 116 -31.00 19.68 -2.34
C ALA A 116 -31.95 18.90 -1.43
N ASP A 117 -32.03 19.24 -0.14
CA ASP A 117 -32.98 18.63 0.80
C ASP A 117 -34.43 18.93 0.42
N LYS A 118 -34.70 20.20 0.06
CA LYS A 118 -36.02 20.62 -0.45
C LYS A 118 -36.40 19.86 -1.71
N ALA A 119 -35.46 19.75 -2.67
CA ALA A 119 -35.69 18.97 -3.89
C ALA A 119 -35.91 17.49 -3.56
N LYS A 120 -35.19 16.92 -2.59
CA LYS A 120 -35.38 15.54 -2.14
C LYS A 120 -36.77 15.30 -1.54
N LEU A 121 -37.30 16.22 -0.75
CA LEU A 121 -38.69 16.13 -0.26
C LEU A 121 -39.70 16.16 -1.41
N ALA A 122 -39.55 17.11 -2.33
CA ALA A 122 -40.44 17.25 -3.48
C ALA A 122 -40.42 15.98 -4.37
N MET A 123 -39.24 15.44 -4.64
CA MET A 123 -39.08 14.24 -5.47
C MET A 123 -39.52 12.96 -4.77
N SER A 124 -39.30 12.84 -3.45
CA SER A 124 -39.65 11.63 -2.71
C SER A 124 -41.16 11.53 -2.45
N PHE A 125 -41.81 12.67 -2.20
CA PHE A 125 -43.17 12.68 -1.66
C PHE A 125 -44.16 13.62 -2.38
N GLY A 126 -43.72 14.33 -3.43
CA GLY A 126 -44.51 15.41 -4.03
C GLY A 126 -44.73 16.61 -3.09
N TRP A 127 -43.95 16.70 -2.00
CA TRP A 127 -44.10 17.75 -0.99
C TRP A 127 -43.09 18.87 -1.25
N ASP A 128 -43.55 19.96 -1.88
CA ASP A 128 -42.74 21.12 -2.18
C ASP A 128 -42.63 22.06 -0.96
N PHE A 129 -41.41 22.14 -0.41
CA PHE A 129 -41.11 22.94 0.78
C PHE A 129 -41.45 24.42 0.60
N ASP A 130 -41.13 25.02 -0.54
CA ASP A 130 -41.24 26.48 -0.70
C ASP A 130 -42.70 26.93 -0.84
N SER A 131 -43.61 26.06 -1.30
CA SER A 131 -45.04 26.35 -1.41
C SER A 131 -45.86 25.93 -0.18
N ARG A 132 -45.41 24.92 0.58
CA ARG A 132 -46.19 24.35 1.68
C ARG A 132 -45.69 24.73 3.08
N SER A 133 -44.40 25.00 3.25
CA SER A 133 -43.84 25.31 4.58
C SER A 133 -44.25 26.70 5.09
N VAL A 134 -44.47 26.80 6.39
CA VAL A 134 -44.49 28.09 7.09
C VAL A 134 -43.06 28.46 7.45
N LYS A 135 -42.43 29.32 6.67
CA LYS A 135 -40.98 29.63 6.78
C LYS A 135 -40.53 30.02 8.20
N ALA A 136 -41.34 30.79 8.94
CA ALA A 136 -41.03 31.20 10.31
C ALA A 136 -40.96 30.02 11.31
N SER A 137 -41.53 28.87 10.95
CA SER A 137 -41.51 27.65 11.75
C SER A 137 -40.28 26.76 11.51
N TYR A 138 -39.40 27.09 10.56
CA TYR A 138 -38.18 26.35 10.27
C TYR A 138 -36.95 27.18 10.62
N TRP A 139 -36.07 26.62 11.44
CA TRP A 139 -34.85 27.28 11.90
C TRP A 139 -33.63 26.46 11.56
N ASP A 140 -32.85 26.93 10.58
CA ASP A 140 -31.59 26.31 10.20
C ASP A 140 -30.46 26.83 11.09
N ILE A 141 -29.94 25.94 11.94
CA ILE A 141 -28.85 26.29 12.86
C ILE A 141 -27.52 26.56 12.14
N ALA A 142 -27.33 26.09 10.90
CA ALA A 142 -26.15 26.39 10.10
C ALA A 142 -26.17 27.84 9.57
N GLU A 143 -27.34 28.35 9.15
CA GLU A 143 -27.52 29.77 8.81
C GLU A 143 -27.27 30.65 10.04
N LEU A 144 -27.84 30.25 11.19
CA LEU A 144 -27.69 30.93 12.47
C LEU A 144 -26.22 31.02 12.92
N ALA A 145 -25.46 29.93 12.76
CA ALA A 145 -24.03 29.89 13.03
C ALA A 145 -23.23 30.77 12.08
N GLY A 146 -23.54 30.73 10.77
CA GLY A 146 -22.93 31.60 9.78
C GLY A 146 -23.11 33.09 10.10
N ALA A 147 -24.32 33.50 10.49
CA ALA A 147 -24.62 34.87 10.91
C ALA A 147 -23.81 35.32 12.15
N ARG A 148 -23.35 34.37 12.97
CA ARG A 148 -22.55 34.60 14.19
C ARG A 148 -21.05 34.39 13.98
N SER A 149 -20.59 34.17 12.74
CA SER A 149 -19.21 33.79 12.44
C SER A 149 -18.74 32.53 13.19
N ILE A 150 -19.67 31.64 13.51
CA ILE A 150 -19.41 30.33 14.10
C ILE A 150 -19.27 29.31 12.95
N PRO A 151 -18.37 28.32 13.03
CA PRO A 151 -18.24 27.28 12.02
C PRO A 151 -19.58 26.59 11.73
N HIS A 152 -20.03 26.62 10.47
CA HIS A 152 -21.28 25.98 10.06
C HIS A 152 -21.11 24.48 9.82
N GLY A 153 -22.13 23.71 10.14
CA GLY A 153 -22.17 22.24 10.06
C GLY A 153 -22.15 21.58 11.44
N LEU A 154 -23.01 20.59 11.65
CA LEU A 154 -23.36 20.06 12.98
C LEU A 154 -22.14 19.70 13.85
N PHE A 155 -21.22 18.92 13.30
CA PHE A 155 -19.98 18.52 13.99
C PHE A 155 -19.09 19.70 14.36
N LYS A 156 -18.93 20.68 13.46
CA LYS A 156 -18.08 21.85 13.71
C LYS A 156 -18.69 22.78 14.76
N MET A 157 -20.01 22.94 14.75
CA MET A 157 -20.74 23.68 15.79
C MET A 157 -20.59 23.01 17.16
N ALA A 158 -20.76 21.68 17.22
CA ALA A 158 -20.55 20.94 18.46
C ALA A 158 -19.12 21.11 19.00
N GLN A 159 -18.10 21.01 18.13
CA GLN A 159 -16.71 21.27 18.51
C GLN A 159 -16.48 22.70 19.03
N HIS A 160 -17.10 23.71 18.41
CA HIS A 160 -17.00 25.11 18.85
C HIS A 160 -17.53 25.31 20.27
N PHE A 161 -18.58 24.59 20.65
CA PHE A 161 -19.16 24.62 21.99
C PHE A 161 -18.60 23.55 22.94
N GLU A 162 -17.48 22.90 22.57
CA GLU A 162 -16.83 21.86 23.37
C GLU A 162 -17.75 20.67 23.71
N ILE A 163 -18.69 20.36 22.81
CA ILE A 163 -19.59 19.20 22.92
C ILE A 163 -18.99 18.09 22.05
N PRO A 164 -18.35 17.06 22.62
CA PRO A 164 -17.66 16.04 21.84
C PRO A 164 -18.67 15.07 21.24
N ILE A 165 -19.32 15.38 20.12
CA ILE A 165 -20.19 14.41 19.42
C ILE A 165 -19.37 13.53 18.48
N GLN A 166 -19.84 12.31 18.22
CA GLN A 166 -19.24 11.42 17.21
C GLN A 166 -20.13 11.37 15.96
N LYS A 167 -19.59 11.79 14.81
CA LYS A 167 -20.28 11.69 13.52
C LYS A 167 -19.54 10.77 12.57
N LEU A 168 -19.94 9.50 12.53
CA LEU A 168 -19.31 8.49 11.66
C LEU A 168 -19.78 8.67 10.22
N LYS A 169 -18.92 9.25 9.36
CA LYS A 169 -19.21 9.46 7.94
C LYS A 169 -19.65 8.17 7.22
N SER A 170 -19.07 7.03 7.58
CA SER A 170 -19.44 5.73 7.01
C SER A 170 -20.89 5.33 7.28
N VAL A 171 -21.49 5.81 8.38
CA VAL A 171 -22.90 5.56 8.73
C VAL A 171 -23.81 6.56 8.02
N GLY A 172 -23.51 7.86 8.07
CA GLY A 172 -24.27 8.89 7.35
C GLY A 172 -24.33 8.65 5.83
N THR A 173 -23.26 8.12 5.23
CA THR A 173 -23.25 7.75 3.80
C THR A 173 -23.51 6.26 3.56
N SER A 174 -24.24 5.58 4.46
CA SER A 174 -24.59 4.15 4.31
C SER A 174 -25.91 3.97 3.55
N ASN A 175 -26.27 2.72 3.25
CA ASN A 175 -27.59 2.46 2.66
C ASN A 175 -28.70 2.53 3.72
N TRP A 176 -29.38 3.67 3.81
CA TRP A 176 -30.54 3.88 4.69
C TRP A 176 -31.83 3.22 4.17
N ALA A 177 -31.88 2.80 2.90
CA ALA A 177 -33.02 2.15 2.28
C ALA A 177 -33.07 0.61 2.45
N ARG A 178 -32.38 0.09 3.46
CA ARG A 178 -32.33 -1.34 3.82
C ARG A 178 -33.61 -1.80 4.55
N ALA A 179 -33.91 -3.09 4.57
CA ALA A 179 -35.14 -3.59 5.21
C ALA A 179 -35.25 -3.23 6.72
N SER A 180 -34.12 -3.21 7.42
CA SER A 180 -34.02 -2.81 8.84
C SER A 180 -32.77 -1.96 9.07
N LEU A 181 -32.89 -0.92 9.90
CA LEU A 181 -31.74 -0.11 10.30
C LEU A 181 -30.80 -0.90 11.22
N SER A 182 -29.50 -0.72 11.05
CA SER A 182 -28.52 -1.23 12.01
C SER A 182 -28.58 -0.43 13.32
N PRO A 183 -28.09 -0.98 14.44
CA PRO A 183 -27.99 -0.23 15.70
C PRO A 183 -27.23 1.10 15.54
N GLU A 184 -26.17 1.11 14.75
CA GLU A 184 -25.35 2.31 14.49
C GLU A 184 -26.12 3.36 13.69
N GLN A 185 -26.92 2.93 12.71
CA GLN A 185 -27.80 3.84 11.95
C GLN A 185 -28.87 4.46 12.84
N ARG A 186 -29.50 3.69 13.73
CA ARG A 186 -30.46 4.24 14.70
C ARG A 186 -29.83 5.26 15.63
N ALA A 187 -28.66 4.94 16.20
CA ALA A 187 -27.94 5.84 17.09
C ALA A 187 -27.54 7.14 16.37
N TYR A 188 -26.96 7.02 15.17
CA TYR A 188 -26.59 8.16 14.34
C TYR A 188 -27.79 9.06 14.01
N ALA A 189 -28.92 8.46 13.58
CA ALA A 189 -30.14 9.19 13.27
C ALA A 189 -30.71 9.94 14.50
N ALA A 190 -30.63 9.31 15.68
CA ALA A 190 -31.05 9.96 16.91
C ALA A 190 -30.14 11.13 17.31
N ASP A 191 -28.83 10.92 17.25
CA ASP A 191 -27.84 11.96 17.55
C ASP A 191 -28.00 13.16 16.60
N ASP A 192 -28.13 12.91 15.30
CA ASP A 192 -28.21 13.98 14.31
C ASP A 192 -29.43 14.89 14.54
N ALA A 193 -30.64 14.34 14.73
CA ALA A 193 -31.81 15.18 15.01
C ALA A 193 -31.76 15.84 16.40
N PHE A 194 -31.29 15.12 17.43
CA PHE A 194 -31.25 15.63 18.80
C PHE A 194 -30.23 16.77 18.95
N PHE A 195 -29.00 16.61 18.45
CA PHE A 195 -27.96 17.62 18.62
C PHE A 195 -28.24 18.89 17.83
N GLN A 196 -29.04 18.84 16.75
CA GLN A 196 -29.54 20.05 16.09
C GLN A 196 -30.40 20.90 17.04
N LEU A 197 -31.35 20.27 17.72
CA LEU A 197 -32.19 20.92 18.74
C LEU A 197 -31.36 21.43 19.93
N TYR A 198 -30.39 20.64 20.40
CA TYR A 198 -29.54 21.04 21.52
C TYR A 198 -28.65 22.25 21.17
N LEU A 199 -28.04 22.25 19.98
CA LEU A 199 -27.14 23.31 19.54
C LEU A 199 -27.86 24.62 19.21
N LEU A 200 -29.14 24.59 18.85
CA LEU A 200 -29.94 25.80 18.65
C LEU A 200 -29.85 26.72 19.88
N GLY A 201 -30.06 26.21 21.09
CA GLY A 201 -29.99 27.02 22.30
C GLY A 201 -28.61 27.59 22.57
N LYS A 202 -27.56 26.80 22.33
CA LYS A 202 -26.17 27.27 22.47
C LYS A 202 -25.86 28.41 21.49
N LEU A 203 -26.35 28.32 20.25
CA LEU A 203 -26.21 29.38 19.25
C LEU A 203 -27.02 30.63 19.60
N LEU A 204 -28.28 30.46 20.01
CA LEU A 204 -29.16 31.58 20.38
C LEU A 204 -28.62 32.37 21.58
N ALA A 205 -27.89 31.72 22.50
CA ALA A 205 -27.23 32.37 23.62
C ALA A 205 -26.02 33.24 23.22
N VAL A 206 -25.55 33.16 21.97
CA VAL A 206 -24.43 33.95 21.46
C VAL A 206 -24.95 35.15 20.68
N GLY A 207 -24.45 36.35 21.02
CA GLY A 207 -24.69 37.58 20.27
C GLY A 207 -26.05 38.25 20.55
N PRO A 208 -26.34 39.38 19.87
CA PRO A 208 -27.62 40.07 20.03
C PRO A 208 -28.74 39.25 19.42
N ALA A 209 -29.75 38.92 20.23
CA ALA A 209 -30.94 38.21 19.76
C ALA A 209 -31.98 39.19 19.21
N SER A 210 -32.52 38.89 18.03
CA SER A 210 -33.78 39.45 17.55
C SER A 210 -34.94 39.06 18.49
N SER A 211 -36.07 39.75 18.37
CA SER A 211 -37.26 39.43 19.18
C SER A 211 -37.72 37.97 19.00
N ALA A 212 -37.59 37.41 17.79
CA ALA A 212 -37.91 36.01 17.52
C ALA A 212 -36.90 35.06 18.18
N GLU A 213 -35.60 35.31 18.02
CA GLU A 213 -34.53 34.51 18.66
C GLU A 213 -34.64 34.53 20.19
N ALA A 214 -35.00 35.66 20.80
CA ALA A 214 -35.21 35.76 22.24
C ALA A 214 -36.36 34.85 22.72
N LYS A 215 -37.50 34.86 22.00
CA LYS A 215 -38.64 33.97 22.31
C LYS A 215 -38.27 32.49 22.19
N LEU A 216 -37.46 32.14 21.19
CA LEU A 216 -36.98 30.77 21.01
C LEU A 216 -35.98 30.36 22.09
N LEU A 217 -35.07 31.26 22.49
CA LEU A 217 -34.14 31.01 23.56
C LEU A 217 -34.89 30.76 24.87
N GLU A 218 -35.90 31.57 25.18
CA GLU A 218 -36.77 31.37 26.35
C GLU A 218 -37.50 30.03 26.30
N ALA A 219 -38.03 29.63 25.13
CA ALA A 219 -38.63 28.31 24.95
C ALA A 219 -37.60 27.18 25.13
N TRP A 220 -36.36 27.37 24.66
CA TRP A 220 -35.30 26.39 24.76
C TRP A 220 -34.80 26.21 26.18
N GLN A 221 -34.67 27.31 26.93
CA GLN A 221 -34.30 27.31 28.34
C GLN A 221 -35.29 26.52 29.20
N VAL A 222 -36.56 26.46 28.81
CA VAL A 222 -37.57 25.64 29.49
C VAL A 222 -37.27 24.13 29.40
N ILE A 223 -36.67 23.68 28.28
CA ILE A 223 -36.38 22.26 28.04
C ILE A 223 -34.90 21.88 28.22
N SER A 224 -34.02 22.86 28.47
CA SER A 224 -32.57 22.67 28.46
C SER A 224 -32.10 21.63 29.47
N GLN A 225 -32.65 21.65 30.68
CA GLN A 225 -32.30 20.67 31.72
C GLN A 225 -32.67 19.24 31.31
N SER A 226 -33.81 19.05 30.64
CA SER A 226 -34.23 17.74 30.14
C SER A 226 -33.41 17.29 28.93
N LEU A 227 -32.99 18.22 28.07
CA LEU A 227 -32.03 17.94 27.00
C LEU A 227 -30.70 17.47 27.57
N GLU A 228 -30.13 18.22 28.52
CA GLU A 228 -28.86 17.87 29.18
C GLU A 228 -28.94 16.53 29.91
N GLY A 229 -30.06 16.25 30.59
CA GLY A 229 -30.32 14.95 31.22
C GLY A 229 -30.47 13.78 30.24
N SER A 230 -30.74 14.06 28.96
CA SER A 230 -30.82 13.06 27.90
C SER A 230 -29.49 12.86 27.17
N ILE A 231 -28.42 13.54 27.56
CA ILE A 231 -27.09 13.34 27.00
C ILE A 231 -26.34 12.27 27.81
N LYS A 232 -25.77 11.29 27.12
CA LYS A 232 -24.96 10.22 27.71
C LYS A 232 -23.52 10.32 27.23
N THR A 233 -22.57 10.29 28.18
CA THR A 233 -21.15 10.14 27.86
C THR A 233 -20.81 8.69 27.53
N VAL A 234 -20.03 8.50 26.48
CA VAL A 234 -19.52 7.21 25.99
C VAL A 234 -18.00 7.24 26.05
N ASP A 235 -17.44 6.28 26.77
CA ASP A 235 -15.99 6.05 26.81
C ASP A 235 -15.50 5.53 25.45
N ASN A 236 -14.52 6.22 24.88
CA ASN A 236 -13.89 5.93 23.59
C ASN A 236 -12.37 5.73 23.72
N SER A 237 -11.87 5.62 24.96
CA SER A 237 -10.44 5.49 25.27
C SER A 237 -9.79 4.29 24.58
N ALA A 238 -10.48 3.14 24.53
CA ALA A 238 -9.99 1.93 23.87
C ALA A 238 -9.82 2.11 22.35
N TYR A 239 -10.79 2.77 21.68
CA TYR A 239 -10.68 3.08 20.26
C TYR A 239 -9.56 4.09 20.02
N GLN A 240 -9.48 5.15 20.83
CA GLN A 240 -8.44 6.17 20.73
C GLN A 240 -7.04 5.57 20.87
N ALA A 241 -6.81 4.72 21.88
CA ALA A 241 -5.54 4.03 22.08
C ALA A 241 -5.17 3.16 20.86
N ASN A 242 -6.13 2.39 20.33
CA ASN A 242 -5.93 1.58 19.13
C ASN A 242 -5.64 2.43 17.88
N PHE A 243 -6.31 3.57 17.73
CA PHE A 243 -6.10 4.52 16.64
C PHE A 243 -4.69 5.11 16.69
N LEU A 244 -4.25 5.58 17.86
CA LEU A 244 -2.91 6.14 18.04
C LEU A 244 -1.82 5.09 17.84
N ALA A 245 -2.00 3.88 18.38
CA ALA A 245 -1.06 2.79 18.14
C ALA A 245 -0.93 2.46 16.65
N LEU A 246 -2.04 2.39 15.91
CA LEU A 246 -2.03 2.14 14.47
C LEU A 246 -1.41 3.29 13.68
N ARG A 247 -1.68 4.54 14.08
CA ARG A 247 -1.09 5.75 13.49
C ARG A 247 0.43 5.70 13.51
N GLU A 248 1.03 5.32 14.63
CA GLU A 248 2.49 5.21 14.75
C GLU A 248 3.04 4.07 13.86
N VAL A 249 2.37 2.92 13.82
CA VAL A 249 2.76 1.81 12.93
C VAL A 249 2.68 2.21 11.45
N VAL A 250 1.64 2.95 11.06
CA VAL A 250 1.48 3.44 9.69
C VAL A 250 2.51 4.51 9.36
N ARG A 251 2.86 5.40 10.29
CA ARG A 251 3.93 6.38 10.10
C ARG A 251 5.25 5.68 9.78
N ASN A 252 5.66 4.75 10.63
CA ASN A 252 6.89 3.99 10.43
C ASN A 252 6.87 3.20 9.11
N ALA A 253 5.73 2.64 8.73
CA ALA A 253 5.58 1.97 7.43
C ALA A 253 5.73 2.95 6.26
N VAL A 254 5.15 4.14 6.33
CA VAL A 254 5.31 5.18 5.31
C VAL A 254 6.77 5.59 5.19
N ASP A 255 7.46 5.87 6.30
CA ASP A 255 8.87 6.26 6.30
C ASP A 255 9.77 5.19 5.65
N ILE A 256 9.60 3.94 6.05
CA ILE A 256 10.36 2.81 5.51
C ILE A 256 10.07 2.61 4.02
N LEU A 257 8.80 2.63 3.62
CA LEU A 257 8.40 2.37 2.24
C LEU A 257 8.71 3.55 1.32
N SER A 258 8.67 4.79 1.80
CA SER A 258 9.06 5.98 1.03
C SER A 258 10.55 6.07 0.81
N ASN A 259 11.35 5.38 1.62
CA ASN A 259 12.80 5.35 1.43
C ASN A 259 13.27 4.18 0.54
N ALA A 260 12.38 3.25 0.18
CA ALA A 260 12.73 2.15 -0.73
C ALA A 260 13.03 2.65 -2.16
N LEU A 261 13.80 1.87 -2.93
CA LEU A 261 14.06 2.14 -4.34
C LEU A 261 12.76 2.14 -5.16
N GLY A 262 12.64 3.08 -6.09
CA GLY A 262 11.50 3.28 -6.99
C GLY A 262 10.29 3.93 -6.32
N SER A 263 10.44 4.43 -5.09
CA SER A 263 9.33 4.99 -4.32
C SER A 263 9.03 6.45 -4.69
N GLY A 264 10.03 7.21 -5.16
CA GLY A 264 9.91 8.63 -5.40
C GLY A 264 9.67 9.44 -4.11
N GLY A 265 10.20 8.99 -2.97
CA GLY A 265 10.01 9.66 -1.67
C GLY A 265 8.59 9.56 -1.10
N CYS A 266 7.79 8.61 -1.60
CA CYS A 266 6.43 8.37 -1.14
C CYS A 266 6.06 6.89 -1.28
N THR A 267 4.98 6.46 -0.65
CA THR A 267 4.44 5.12 -0.84
C THR A 267 2.96 5.19 -1.22
N ASN A 268 2.40 4.12 -1.77
CA ASN A 268 0.98 4.05 -2.03
C ASN A 268 0.24 3.28 -0.94
N LEU A 269 -1.06 3.54 -0.79
CA LEU A 269 -1.88 2.91 0.24
C LEU A 269 -1.85 1.37 0.19
N ASN A 270 -1.76 0.77 -1.00
CA ASN A 270 -1.75 -0.69 -1.14
C ASN A 270 -0.46 -1.30 -0.58
N GLU A 271 0.69 -0.65 -0.74
CA GLU A 271 1.96 -1.13 -0.18
C GLU A 271 1.97 -1.03 1.35
N ILE A 272 1.41 0.06 1.92
CA ILE A 272 1.21 0.19 3.38
C ILE A 272 0.35 -0.96 3.91
N LEU A 273 -0.77 -1.24 3.25
CA LEU A 273 -1.67 -2.33 3.64
C LEU A 273 -1.01 -3.71 3.49
N LYS A 274 -0.03 -3.86 2.61
CA LYS A 274 0.75 -5.11 2.46
C LYS A 274 1.82 -5.28 3.52
N TYR A 275 2.30 -4.19 4.11
CA TYR A 275 3.39 -4.17 5.08
C TYR A 275 3.04 -5.01 6.32
N SER A 276 3.97 -5.88 6.73
CA SER A 276 3.68 -6.94 7.71
C SER A 276 3.34 -6.40 9.11
N ALA A 277 4.00 -5.33 9.55
CA ALA A 277 3.71 -4.68 10.83
C ALA A 277 2.31 -4.06 10.84
N VAL A 278 1.93 -3.39 9.75
CA VAL A 278 0.59 -2.81 9.57
C VAL A 278 -0.48 -3.90 9.60
N LYS A 279 -0.31 -4.98 8.83
CA LYS A 279 -1.24 -6.13 8.85
C LYS A 279 -1.44 -6.71 10.25
N LYS A 280 -0.34 -6.91 10.99
CA LYS A 280 -0.39 -7.41 12.38
C LYS A 280 -1.12 -6.46 13.31
N ALA A 281 -0.85 -5.15 13.20
CA ALA A 281 -1.50 -4.13 14.01
C ALA A 281 -3.01 -4.06 13.74
N VAL A 282 -3.44 -4.07 12.48
CA VAL A 282 -4.86 -4.11 12.10
C VAL A 282 -5.53 -5.39 12.62
N ALA A 283 -4.88 -6.55 12.50
CA ALA A 283 -5.43 -7.82 12.98
C ALA A 283 -5.55 -7.91 14.51
N ALA A 284 -4.78 -7.11 15.26
CA ALA A 284 -4.83 -7.07 16.73
C ALA A 284 -6.06 -6.29 17.26
N GLN A 285 -6.69 -5.45 16.46
CA GLN A 285 -7.79 -4.56 16.85
C GLN A 285 -9.16 -5.27 16.91
N LYS A 286 -9.30 -6.26 17.79
CA LYS A 286 -10.52 -7.10 17.87
C LYS A 286 -11.78 -6.36 18.32
N GLN A 287 -11.66 -5.40 19.23
CA GLN A 287 -12.81 -4.74 19.89
C GLN A 287 -13.19 -3.40 19.25
N SER A 288 -12.29 -2.80 18.46
CA SER A 288 -12.45 -1.45 17.93
C SER A 288 -11.62 -1.32 16.64
N PRO A 289 -12.09 -1.91 15.52
CA PRO A 289 -11.31 -1.96 14.29
C PRO A 289 -11.13 -0.56 13.70
N VAL A 290 -9.87 -0.19 13.45
CA VAL A 290 -9.52 1.05 12.76
C VAL A 290 -9.11 0.69 11.33
N HIS A 291 -9.82 1.25 10.35
CA HIS A 291 -9.55 0.99 8.95
C HIS A 291 -8.56 2.00 8.37
N ILE A 292 -7.47 1.51 7.79
CA ILE A 292 -6.51 2.34 7.06
C ILE A 292 -7.07 2.60 5.65
N ASN A 293 -7.46 3.83 5.40
CA ASN A 293 -7.98 4.31 4.13
C ASN A 293 -7.61 5.80 3.93
N ALA A 294 -8.08 6.41 2.85
CA ALA A 294 -7.84 7.84 2.60
C ALA A 294 -8.35 8.75 3.73
N HIS A 295 -9.45 8.38 4.41
CA HIS A 295 -9.99 9.13 5.54
C HIS A 295 -9.06 9.06 6.75
N PHE A 296 -8.57 7.87 7.11
CA PHE A 296 -7.56 7.70 8.17
C PHE A 296 -6.33 8.58 7.93
N LEU A 297 -5.81 8.60 6.70
CA LEU A 297 -4.66 9.44 6.36
C LEU A 297 -4.99 10.94 6.47
N ARG A 298 -6.19 11.37 6.06
CA ARG A 298 -6.64 12.78 6.21
C ARG A 298 -6.85 13.18 7.67
N GLN A 299 -7.37 12.28 8.50
CA GLN A 299 -7.51 12.53 9.95
C GLN A 299 -6.15 12.71 10.65
N ASN A 300 -5.07 12.25 10.01
CA ASN A 300 -3.69 12.36 10.46
C ASN A 300 -2.87 13.27 9.52
N ALA A 301 -3.49 14.32 8.96
CA ALA A 301 -2.82 15.26 8.04
C ALA A 301 -1.73 16.13 8.70
N ASP A 302 -1.65 16.09 10.02
CA ASP A 302 -0.54 16.61 10.82
C ASP A 302 0.76 15.83 10.56
N ILE A 303 0.67 14.52 10.28
CA ILE A 303 1.82 13.66 9.96
C ILE A 303 1.88 13.29 8.48
N PHE A 304 0.74 13.13 7.80
CA PHE A 304 0.72 12.63 6.43
C PHE A 304 0.42 13.73 5.42
N VAL A 305 1.15 13.70 4.31
CA VAL A 305 0.82 14.43 3.08
C VAL A 305 0.33 13.41 2.06
N ILE A 306 -0.93 13.53 1.65
CA ILE A 306 -1.54 12.66 0.63
C ILE A 306 -1.71 13.40 -0.69
N PHE A 307 -1.52 12.69 -1.80
CA PHE A 307 -1.70 13.22 -3.15
C PHE A 307 -1.97 12.08 -4.13
N PHE A 308 -2.48 12.39 -5.31
CA PHE A 308 -2.66 11.43 -6.39
C PHE A 308 -1.53 11.55 -7.40
N ARG A 309 -0.93 10.43 -7.76
CA ARG A 309 0.08 10.33 -8.83
C ARG A 309 -0.08 8.98 -9.51
N ASP A 310 -0.06 8.97 -10.85
CA ASP A 310 -0.21 7.76 -11.68
C ASP A 310 -1.49 6.96 -11.38
N GLY A 311 -2.59 7.65 -11.08
CA GLY A 311 -3.87 7.03 -10.72
C GLY A 311 -3.91 6.36 -9.34
N GLN A 312 -2.88 6.54 -8.51
CA GLN A 312 -2.79 5.95 -7.17
C GLN A 312 -2.76 7.03 -6.08
N LEU A 313 -3.40 6.74 -4.95
CA LEU A 313 -3.27 7.54 -3.74
C LEU A 313 -1.91 7.26 -3.11
N ARG A 314 -1.04 8.26 -3.18
CA ARG A 314 0.29 8.26 -2.56
C ARG A 314 0.29 9.05 -1.26
N VAL A 315 1.20 8.68 -0.38
CA VAL A 315 1.41 9.29 0.92
C VAL A 315 2.91 9.39 1.22
N ARG A 316 3.30 10.47 1.88
CA ARG A 316 4.60 10.64 2.52
C ARG A 316 4.41 11.27 3.89
N THR A 317 5.41 11.14 4.75
CA THR A 317 5.43 11.87 6.03
C THR A 317 5.73 13.35 5.80
N ARG A 318 5.10 14.20 6.59
CA ARG A 318 5.35 15.64 6.64
C ARG A 318 6.69 15.83 7.36
N LEU A 319 7.58 16.60 6.75
CA LEU A 319 8.78 17.06 7.43
C LEU A 319 8.34 18.02 8.54
N ILE A 320 8.55 17.64 9.80
CA ILE A 320 8.29 18.54 10.91
C ILE A 320 9.37 19.63 10.84
N GLU A 321 8.99 20.91 10.90
CA GLU A 321 9.94 22.02 10.84
C GLU A 321 11.01 21.96 11.93
N SER A 322 10.74 21.30 13.07
CA SER A 322 11.76 21.00 14.09
C SER A 322 12.89 20.11 13.55
N ASP A 323 12.60 19.16 12.67
CA ASP A 323 13.61 18.30 12.04
C ASP A 323 14.38 19.06 10.95
N ALA A 324 13.80 20.13 10.39
CA ALA A 324 14.47 21.02 9.46
C ALA A 324 15.31 22.09 10.18
N LEU A 325 14.84 22.59 11.32
CA LEU A 325 15.54 23.55 12.17
C LEU A 325 16.68 22.89 12.95
N GLN A 326 16.49 21.70 13.53
CA GLN A 326 17.60 20.94 14.13
C GLN A 326 18.61 20.48 13.07
N ALA A 327 18.16 20.14 11.86
CA ALA A 327 19.07 19.88 10.75
C ALA A 327 19.85 21.14 10.33
N ASN A 328 19.23 22.32 10.39
CA ASN A 328 19.90 23.58 10.03
C ASN A 328 20.74 24.18 11.18
N GLU A 329 20.38 23.98 12.44
CA GLU A 329 21.17 24.43 13.61
C GLU A 329 22.42 23.57 13.76
N HIS A 330 22.35 22.25 13.60
CA HIS A 330 23.55 21.42 13.53
C HIS A 330 24.40 21.70 12.29
N VAL A 331 23.79 22.02 11.14
CA VAL A 331 24.54 22.41 9.94
C VAL A 331 25.14 23.81 10.06
N ASN A 332 24.62 24.71 10.90
CA ASN A 332 25.18 26.07 11.06
C ASN A 332 26.18 26.16 12.23
N GLU A 333 26.08 25.33 13.27
CA GLU A 333 27.12 25.25 14.31
C GLU A 333 28.32 24.38 13.89
N GLU A 334 28.14 23.42 12.97
CA GLU A 334 29.23 22.62 12.36
C GLU A 334 29.55 23.06 10.90
N GLY A 335 28.99 24.18 10.43
CA GLY A 335 29.02 24.58 9.01
C GLY A 335 30.05 25.61 8.59
N GLU A 336 30.71 26.29 9.53
CA GLU A 336 31.72 27.31 9.21
C GLU A 336 33.11 27.05 9.79
N GLU A 337 33.33 25.96 10.53
CA GLU A 337 34.67 25.56 10.96
C GLU A 337 35.08 24.19 10.42
N GLU A 338 36.27 24.20 9.84
CA GLU A 338 37.13 23.08 9.46
C GLU A 338 36.77 22.30 8.18
N VAL A 339 37.55 22.63 7.14
CA VAL A 339 38.14 21.71 6.16
C VAL A 339 38.07 20.27 6.67
N ALA A 340 37.14 19.47 6.12
CA ALA A 340 37.12 18.03 6.35
C ALA A 340 38.51 17.48 6.03
N GLU A 341 39.28 17.15 7.07
CA GLU A 341 40.51 16.38 6.89
C GLU A 341 40.14 15.11 6.11
N ALA A 342 41.00 14.68 5.19
CA ALA A 342 40.75 13.51 4.35
C ALA A 342 40.34 12.25 5.17
N GLY A 343 40.71 12.19 6.46
CA GLY A 343 40.31 11.13 7.39
C GLY A 343 38.81 11.08 7.72
N GLU A 344 38.12 12.22 7.74
CA GLU A 344 36.68 12.26 8.03
C GLU A 344 35.83 11.72 6.88
N VAL A 345 36.19 12.09 5.66
CA VAL A 345 35.52 11.59 4.44
C VAL A 345 35.65 10.08 4.38
N GLY A 346 36.86 9.55 4.61
CA GLY A 346 37.10 8.10 4.66
C GLY A 346 36.21 7.39 5.68
N THR A 347 36.03 7.97 6.87
CA THR A 347 35.17 7.42 7.92
C THR A 347 33.70 7.37 7.49
N LEU A 348 33.20 8.43 6.85
CA LEU A 348 31.83 8.46 6.32
C LEU A 348 31.62 7.40 5.23
N ILE A 349 32.58 7.21 4.33
CA ILE A 349 32.49 6.19 3.27
C ILE A 349 32.40 4.79 3.87
N SER A 350 33.27 4.45 4.83
CA SER A 350 33.22 3.13 5.48
C SER A 350 31.87 2.88 6.17
N GLN A 351 31.27 3.90 6.80
CA GLN A 351 29.94 3.78 7.37
C GLN A 351 28.86 3.54 6.31
N VAL A 352 28.92 4.25 5.17
CA VAL A 352 27.98 4.07 4.06
C VAL A 352 28.09 2.65 3.50
N GLU A 353 29.31 2.11 3.35
CA GLU A 353 29.54 0.74 2.88
C GLU A 353 28.90 -0.31 3.79
N GLU A 354 29.09 -0.17 5.10
CA GLU A 354 28.48 -1.06 6.10
C GLU A 354 26.95 -1.01 6.03
N LEU A 355 26.37 0.19 5.90
CA LEU A 355 24.93 0.38 5.82
C LEU A 355 24.34 -0.19 4.51
N LEU A 356 25.02 0.00 3.37
CA LEU A 356 24.64 -0.61 2.09
C LEU A 356 24.71 -2.14 2.15
N ALA A 357 25.74 -2.70 2.78
CA ALA A 357 25.88 -4.15 2.96
C ALA A 357 24.79 -4.73 3.87
N ALA A 358 24.37 -4.00 4.90
CA ALA A 358 23.32 -4.43 5.83
C ALA A 358 21.89 -4.24 5.30
N TYR A 359 21.69 -3.43 4.25
CA TYR A 359 20.37 -3.04 3.77
C TYR A 359 19.54 -4.23 3.25
N LYS A 360 18.28 -4.31 3.69
CA LYS A 360 17.30 -5.30 3.23
C LYS A 360 16.04 -4.59 2.76
N ALA A 361 15.74 -4.68 1.47
CA ALA A 361 14.57 -4.06 0.89
C ALA A 361 13.27 -4.59 1.55
N PRO A 362 12.36 -3.70 2.01
CA PRO A 362 11.20 -4.07 2.85
C PRO A 362 10.24 -5.11 2.23
N ASN A 363 10.17 -5.16 0.89
CA ASN A 363 9.24 -6.00 0.14
C ASN A 363 9.93 -6.83 -0.97
N ALA A 364 11.26 -6.99 -0.94
CA ALA A 364 11.93 -7.73 -2.00
C ALA A 364 11.50 -9.20 -1.99
N LYS A 365 10.87 -9.65 -3.08
CA LYS A 365 10.85 -11.07 -3.43
C LYS A 365 12.31 -11.51 -3.55
N LYS A 366 12.67 -12.70 -3.02
CA LYS A 366 14.02 -13.28 -3.14
C LYS A 366 14.57 -13.01 -4.54
N GLN A 367 15.53 -12.10 -4.64
CA GLN A 367 16.08 -11.65 -5.91
C GLN A 367 16.81 -12.84 -6.54
N ARG A 368 16.50 -13.16 -7.80
CA ARG A 368 16.99 -14.37 -8.48
C ARG A 368 18.32 -14.16 -9.24
N VAL A 369 18.87 -12.94 -9.25
CA VAL A 369 20.03 -12.53 -10.08
C VAL A 369 20.85 -11.47 -9.32
N PRO A 370 22.19 -11.40 -9.50
CA PRO A 370 23.10 -11.04 -8.41
C PRO A 370 23.70 -9.62 -8.49
N GLU A 371 23.25 -8.74 -9.39
CA GLU A 371 23.75 -7.36 -9.39
C GLU A 371 23.23 -6.61 -8.14
N PRO A 372 24.09 -5.84 -7.43
CA PRO A 372 23.65 -5.00 -6.33
C PRO A 372 22.57 -4.04 -6.83
N CYS A 373 21.42 -4.03 -6.17
CA CYS A 373 20.40 -3.04 -6.48
C CYS A 373 20.93 -1.66 -6.09
N TRP A 374 20.60 -0.65 -6.89
CA TRP A 374 20.69 0.72 -6.45
C TRP A 374 19.85 0.91 -5.18
N ILE A 375 20.39 1.62 -4.21
CA ILE A 375 19.73 1.91 -2.95
C ILE A 375 19.64 3.43 -2.84
N PRO A 376 18.44 4.02 -2.64
CA PRO A 376 18.35 5.45 -2.39
C PRO A 376 19.18 5.81 -1.17
N ALA A 377 19.99 6.87 -1.24
CA ALA A 377 20.84 7.29 -0.12
C ALA A 377 20.01 7.48 1.16
N ARG A 378 18.81 8.06 1.04
CA ARG A 378 17.83 8.22 2.13
C ARG A 378 17.33 6.91 2.78
N ALA A 379 17.58 5.76 2.16
CA ALA A 379 17.22 4.44 2.70
C ALA A 379 18.20 3.95 3.76
N VAL A 380 19.44 4.45 3.70
CA VAL A 380 20.55 3.99 4.54
C VAL A 380 21.19 5.13 5.32
N LEU A 381 21.10 6.37 4.82
CA LEU A 381 21.69 7.56 5.43
C LEU A 381 20.63 8.51 6.01
N SER A 382 20.99 9.16 7.10
CA SER A 382 20.25 10.31 7.63
C SER A 382 20.37 11.53 6.70
N LYS A 383 19.50 12.53 6.85
CA LYS A 383 19.57 13.76 6.03
C LYS A 383 20.92 14.49 6.14
N PRO A 384 21.51 14.70 7.35
CA PRO A 384 22.83 15.31 7.44
C PRO A 384 23.91 14.48 6.75
N GLN A 385 23.84 13.15 6.87
CA GLN A 385 24.77 12.26 6.17
C GLN A 385 24.60 12.31 4.65
N CYS A 386 23.36 12.40 4.13
CA CYS A 386 23.09 12.61 2.71
C CYS A 386 23.70 13.93 2.22
N ALA A 387 23.45 15.05 2.92
CA ALA A 387 23.99 16.36 2.55
C ALA A 387 25.52 16.38 2.60
N ARG A 388 26.11 15.79 3.65
CA ARG A 388 27.57 15.65 3.78
C ARG A 388 28.14 14.79 2.65
N LEU A 389 27.50 13.67 2.31
CA LEU A 389 27.91 12.81 1.21
C LEU A 389 27.83 13.54 -0.14
N GLU A 390 26.74 14.27 -0.41
CA GLU A 390 26.60 15.11 -1.62
C GLU A 390 27.70 16.18 -1.71
N LEU A 391 28.03 16.83 -0.58
CA LEU A 391 29.13 17.79 -0.51
C LEU A 391 30.47 17.12 -0.81
N CYS A 392 30.74 15.96 -0.23
CA CYS A 392 31.95 15.17 -0.51
C CYS A 392 32.04 14.78 -1.99
N LEU A 393 30.94 14.28 -2.58
CA LEU A 393 30.86 13.91 -3.99
C LEU A 393 31.10 15.10 -4.92
N SER A 394 30.63 16.29 -4.55
CA SER A 394 30.86 17.52 -5.34
C SER A 394 32.32 18.00 -5.32
N ARG A 395 33.10 17.63 -4.30
CA ARG A 395 34.47 18.10 -4.08
C ARG A 395 35.54 17.07 -4.46
N CYS A 396 35.21 15.78 -4.44
CA CYS A 396 36.18 14.71 -4.63
C CYS A 396 35.75 13.78 -5.77
N THR A 397 36.32 13.95 -6.96
CA THR A 397 36.06 13.04 -8.09
C THR A 397 36.88 11.74 -8.05
N ALA A 398 37.87 11.63 -7.15
CA ALA A 398 38.89 10.58 -7.17
C ALA A 398 38.86 9.59 -5.99
N THR A 399 37.97 9.75 -5.00
CA THR A 399 38.06 9.01 -3.71
C THR A 399 36.98 7.96 -3.47
N PHE A 400 36.09 7.69 -4.44
CA PHE A 400 34.94 6.78 -4.27
C PHE A 400 35.11 5.47 -5.04
N GLU A 401 36.28 4.84 -4.98
CA GLU A 401 36.56 3.61 -5.76
C GLU A 401 35.62 2.44 -5.41
N SER A 402 35.04 2.43 -4.21
CA SER A 402 34.19 1.36 -3.69
C SER A 402 32.68 1.61 -3.80
N ILE A 403 32.24 2.86 -4.03
CA ILE A 403 30.84 3.25 -4.12
C ILE A 403 30.57 3.96 -5.44
N GLU A 404 29.60 3.46 -6.19
CA GLU A 404 29.08 4.15 -7.35
C GLU A 404 27.83 4.91 -6.97
N THR A 405 27.71 6.11 -7.51
CA THR A 405 26.58 7.00 -7.27
C THR A 405 25.97 7.45 -8.57
N CYS A 406 24.66 7.55 -8.62
CA CYS A 406 23.97 8.20 -9.72
C CYS A 406 22.80 9.03 -9.20
N TYR A 407 22.30 9.95 -10.03
CA TYR A 407 21.12 10.73 -9.70
C TYR A 407 19.92 10.24 -10.49
N ASP A 408 18.85 9.91 -9.79
CA ASP A 408 17.54 9.64 -10.36
C ASP A 408 16.57 10.78 -10.03
N ALA A 409 15.72 11.16 -10.98
CA ALA A 409 14.81 12.28 -10.78
C ALA A 409 13.73 12.01 -9.72
N GLU A 410 13.38 10.74 -9.48
CA GLU A 410 12.39 10.34 -8.48
C GLU A 410 13.06 10.00 -7.14
N ASP A 411 14.13 9.23 -7.16
CA ASP A 411 14.79 8.72 -5.96
C ASP A 411 15.96 9.57 -5.45
N GLY A 412 16.38 10.58 -6.21
CA GLY A 412 17.50 11.44 -5.87
C GLY A 412 18.83 10.68 -5.97
N LEU A 413 19.73 10.91 -5.02
CA LEU A 413 21.01 10.23 -4.97
C LEU A 413 20.81 8.73 -4.70
N LEU A 414 21.23 7.91 -5.66
CA LEU A 414 21.27 6.46 -5.56
C LEU A 414 22.71 6.01 -5.33
N LEU A 415 22.88 5.00 -4.49
CA LEU A 415 24.16 4.42 -4.11
C LEU A 415 24.18 2.93 -4.42
N ARG A 416 25.33 2.42 -4.86
CA ARG A 416 25.61 0.98 -4.90
C ARG A 416 27.09 0.71 -4.60
N LEU A 417 27.36 -0.47 -4.04
CA LEU A 417 28.73 -0.94 -3.87
C LEU A 417 29.31 -1.42 -5.21
N VAL A 418 30.46 -0.87 -5.61
CA VAL A 418 31.29 -1.36 -6.72
C VAL A 418 32.12 -2.54 -6.27
N ARG A 419 32.67 -2.45 -5.05
CA ARG A 419 33.45 -3.50 -4.43
C ARG A 419 33.12 -3.57 -2.94
N HIS A 420 32.81 -4.76 -2.45
CA HIS A 420 32.65 -5.03 -1.03
C HIS A 420 34.01 -4.88 -0.33
N PRO A 421 34.09 -4.20 0.84
CA PRO A 421 35.36 -3.96 1.53
C PRO A 421 36.11 -5.25 1.91
N ARG A 422 35.36 -6.34 2.07
CA ARG A 422 35.85 -7.69 2.36
C ARG A 422 35.62 -8.66 1.20
N ALA A 423 35.66 -8.17 -0.03
CA ALA A 423 35.52 -9.03 -1.22
C ALA A 423 36.69 -10.03 -1.33
N PRO A 424 36.45 -11.24 -1.85
CA PRO A 424 37.52 -12.17 -2.20
C PRO A 424 38.43 -11.62 -3.32
N ASP A 425 39.62 -12.19 -3.46
CA ASP A 425 40.51 -11.94 -4.60
C ASP A 425 39.91 -12.58 -5.86
N ASP A 426 39.27 -11.76 -6.70
CA ASP A 426 38.63 -12.19 -7.93
C ASP A 426 39.67 -12.72 -8.94
N MET A 427 40.88 -12.16 -8.97
CA MET A 427 41.95 -12.64 -9.84
C MET A 427 42.37 -14.07 -9.46
N GLU A 428 42.43 -14.40 -8.17
CA GLU A 428 42.69 -15.77 -7.72
C GLU A 428 41.65 -16.76 -8.27
N TYR A 429 40.36 -16.38 -8.27
CA TYR A 429 39.29 -17.19 -8.85
C TYR A 429 39.42 -17.36 -10.37
N MET A 430 39.83 -16.31 -11.09
CA MET A 430 40.11 -16.38 -12.53
C MET A 430 41.25 -17.37 -12.79
N GLU A 431 42.38 -17.22 -12.10
CA GLU A 431 43.56 -18.08 -12.28
C GLU A 431 43.26 -19.54 -11.95
N ARG A 432 42.57 -19.80 -10.83
CA ARG A 432 42.16 -21.16 -10.44
C ARG A 432 41.22 -21.78 -11.48
N SER A 433 40.30 -20.99 -12.04
CA SER A 433 39.36 -21.44 -13.07
C SER A 433 40.07 -21.72 -14.40
N ALA A 434 40.98 -20.83 -14.80
CA ALA A 434 41.78 -20.97 -16.02
C ALA A 434 42.70 -22.19 -15.93
N GLN A 435 43.40 -22.39 -14.80
CA GLN A 435 44.22 -23.57 -14.55
C GLN A 435 43.37 -24.85 -14.57
N GLY A 436 42.22 -24.85 -13.89
CA GLY A 436 41.30 -26.00 -13.90
C GLY A 436 40.80 -26.36 -15.30
N LEU A 437 40.57 -25.36 -16.17
CA LEU A 437 40.24 -25.61 -17.58
C LEU A 437 41.47 -26.13 -18.34
N ALA A 438 42.62 -25.48 -18.19
CA ALA A 438 43.89 -25.83 -18.84
C ALA A 438 44.25 -27.30 -18.60
N ASP A 439 44.18 -27.75 -17.35
CA ASP A 439 44.47 -29.14 -16.96
C ASP A 439 43.44 -30.11 -17.54
N ALA A 440 42.15 -29.74 -17.53
CA ALA A 440 41.07 -30.61 -17.98
C ALA A 440 41.10 -30.92 -19.48
N VAL A 441 41.67 -30.02 -20.29
CA VAL A 441 41.73 -30.14 -21.76
C VAL A 441 43.13 -30.03 -22.36
N GLN A 442 44.17 -29.98 -21.52
CA GLN A 442 45.59 -29.93 -21.93
C GLN A 442 45.92 -28.76 -22.87
N ILE A 443 45.43 -27.57 -22.55
CA ILE A 443 45.76 -26.32 -23.26
C ILE A 443 46.61 -25.40 -22.38
N GLY A 444 47.28 -24.39 -22.97
CA GLY A 444 48.01 -23.39 -22.21
C GLY A 444 47.08 -22.52 -21.34
N ALA A 445 47.58 -22.08 -20.18
CA ALA A 445 46.82 -21.25 -19.23
C ALA A 445 46.30 -19.94 -19.84
N GLU A 446 47.08 -19.27 -20.69
CA GLU A 446 46.66 -18.05 -21.40
C GLU A 446 45.49 -18.30 -22.35
N GLU A 447 45.51 -19.43 -23.06
CA GLU A 447 44.40 -19.82 -23.94
C GLU A 447 43.16 -20.15 -23.11
N ALA A 448 43.30 -20.84 -21.97
CA ALA A 448 42.19 -21.09 -21.05
C ALA A 448 41.59 -19.79 -20.49
N ARG A 449 42.43 -18.83 -20.07
CA ARG A 449 42.01 -17.51 -19.62
C ARG A 449 41.26 -16.77 -20.72
N ARG A 450 41.76 -16.79 -21.95
CA ARG A 450 41.08 -16.19 -23.12
C ARG A 450 39.70 -16.81 -23.36
N ARG A 451 39.56 -18.14 -23.24
CA ARG A 451 38.26 -18.82 -23.40
C ARG A 451 37.26 -18.44 -22.33
N LEU A 452 37.67 -18.40 -21.07
CA LEU A 452 36.82 -17.96 -19.96
C LEU A 452 36.49 -16.47 -20.07
N GLY A 453 37.46 -15.64 -20.48
CA GLY A 453 37.27 -14.21 -20.73
C GLY A 453 36.28 -13.92 -21.87
N SER A 454 36.17 -14.80 -22.85
CA SER A 454 35.17 -14.73 -23.93
C SER A 454 33.79 -15.27 -23.57
N ASP A 455 33.60 -15.73 -22.32
CA ASP A 455 32.33 -16.27 -21.84
C ASP A 455 31.58 -15.24 -21.00
N ASP A 456 30.58 -14.60 -21.60
CA ASP A 456 29.77 -13.56 -20.95
C ASP A 456 29.19 -14.00 -19.59
N LYS A 457 28.73 -15.26 -19.47
CA LYS A 457 28.18 -15.77 -18.20
C LYS A 457 29.27 -15.99 -17.16
N PHE A 458 30.45 -16.45 -17.57
CA PHE A 458 31.59 -16.55 -16.65
C PHE A 458 32.00 -15.17 -16.16
N MET A 459 32.17 -14.21 -17.08
CA MET A 459 32.55 -12.83 -16.75
C MET A 459 31.52 -12.14 -15.87
N GLN A 460 30.22 -12.40 -16.07
CA GLN A 460 29.16 -11.93 -15.20
C GLN A 460 29.30 -12.50 -13.77
N PHE A 461 29.47 -13.81 -13.61
CA PHE A 461 29.67 -14.39 -12.26
C PHE A 461 30.97 -13.93 -11.62
N TRP A 462 32.01 -13.73 -12.42
CA TRP A 462 33.31 -13.31 -11.94
C TRP A 462 33.29 -11.88 -11.41
N SER A 463 32.65 -10.94 -12.12
CA SER A 463 32.52 -9.56 -11.63
C SER A 463 31.74 -9.45 -10.32
N LEU A 464 30.78 -10.36 -10.09
CA LEU A 464 29.98 -10.42 -8.87
C LEU A 464 30.77 -10.84 -7.63
N LEU A 465 31.94 -11.46 -7.78
CA LEU A 465 32.82 -11.71 -6.63
C LEU A 465 33.23 -10.41 -5.96
N ARG A 466 33.32 -9.31 -6.72
CA ARG A 466 33.70 -8.00 -6.17
C ARG A 466 32.65 -7.46 -5.22
N THR A 467 31.38 -7.86 -5.33
CA THR A 467 30.28 -7.23 -4.59
C THR A 467 29.80 -8.06 -3.39
N VAL A 468 30.41 -9.22 -3.12
CA VAL A 468 30.03 -10.11 -2.01
C VAL A 468 31.13 -10.24 -0.98
N GLU A 469 30.76 -10.53 0.27
CA GLU A 469 31.72 -10.79 1.33
C GLU A 469 32.43 -12.15 1.16
N MET A 470 33.74 -12.19 1.39
CA MET A 470 34.51 -13.42 1.45
C MET A 470 33.99 -14.37 2.55
N ASN A 471 33.89 -15.65 2.22
CA ASN A 471 33.27 -16.75 2.96
C ASN A 471 31.74 -16.69 3.09
N SER A 472 31.06 -15.78 2.39
CA SER A 472 29.59 -15.70 2.40
C SER A 472 28.93 -16.90 1.70
N PRO A 473 27.66 -17.23 2.02
CA PRO A 473 26.85 -18.14 1.21
C PRO A 473 26.78 -17.74 -0.27
N GLU A 474 26.73 -16.44 -0.55
CA GLU A 474 26.65 -15.86 -1.88
C GLU A 474 27.93 -16.11 -2.69
N GLU A 475 29.10 -15.85 -2.10
CA GLU A 475 30.40 -16.17 -2.72
C GLU A 475 30.48 -17.65 -3.09
N ARG A 476 30.10 -18.57 -2.18
CA ARG A 476 30.11 -20.01 -2.46
C ARG A 476 29.20 -20.40 -3.62
N SER A 477 28.05 -19.74 -3.73
CA SER A 477 27.14 -19.91 -4.86
C SER A 477 27.77 -19.43 -6.17
N ILE A 478 28.40 -18.25 -6.17
CA ILE A 478 29.10 -17.69 -7.33
C ILE A 478 30.27 -18.59 -7.75
N ALA A 479 31.11 -19.02 -6.80
CA ALA A 479 32.21 -19.95 -7.03
C ALA A 479 31.73 -21.27 -7.66
N THR A 480 30.55 -21.75 -7.27
CA THR A 480 29.94 -22.96 -7.84
C THR A 480 29.50 -22.72 -9.28
N SER A 481 28.93 -21.56 -9.59
CA SER A 481 28.61 -21.15 -10.96
C SER A 481 29.87 -21.02 -11.84
N LEU A 482 30.96 -20.44 -11.34
CA LEU A 482 32.23 -20.34 -12.07
C LEU A 482 32.79 -21.73 -12.40
N ARG A 483 32.81 -22.65 -11.43
CA ARG A 483 33.18 -24.05 -11.67
C ARG A 483 32.28 -24.73 -12.70
N ALA A 484 30.98 -24.45 -12.67
CA ALA A 484 30.03 -24.93 -13.67
C ALA A 484 30.46 -24.52 -15.08
N ARG A 485 30.77 -23.24 -15.27
CA ARG A 485 31.21 -22.69 -16.56
C ARG A 485 32.52 -23.32 -17.03
N VAL A 486 33.52 -23.45 -16.15
CA VAL A 486 34.78 -24.16 -16.45
C VAL A 486 34.49 -25.57 -16.96
N ARG A 487 33.58 -26.30 -16.30
CA ARG A 487 33.20 -27.65 -16.71
C ARG A 487 32.52 -27.68 -18.08
N ILE A 488 31.65 -26.73 -18.38
CA ILE A 488 31.00 -26.60 -19.70
C ILE A 488 32.05 -26.43 -20.80
N HIS A 489 33.05 -25.56 -20.61
CA HIS A 489 34.13 -25.39 -21.58
C HIS A 489 34.93 -26.68 -21.78
N ALA A 490 35.25 -27.39 -20.68
CA ALA A 490 35.98 -28.64 -20.76
C ALA A 490 35.20 -29.73 -21.50
N ASP A 491 33.91 -29.88 -21.20
CA ASP A 491 33.04 -30.86 -21.86
C ASP A 491 32.81 -30.49 -23.34
N ALA A 492 32.63 -29.20 -23.65
CA ALA A 492 32.48 -28.71 -25.03
C ALA A 492 33.72 -28.99 -25.88
N HIS A 493 34.90 -28.77 -25.32
CA HIS A 493 36.15 -29.06 -26.02
C HIS A 493 36.29 -30.56 -26.33
N ARG A 494 36.02 -31.43 -25.35
CA ARG A 494 36.08 -32.88 -25.54
C ARG A 494 35.05 -33.36 -26.56
N LEU A 495 33.84 -32.81 -26.51
CA LEU A 495 32.76 -33.11 -27.44
C LEU A 495 33.13 -32.71 -28.87
N ALA A 496 33.66 -31.50 -29.06
CA ALA A 496 34.15 -31.01 -30.34
C ALA A 496 35.24 -31.93 -30.92
N GLY A 497 36.27 -32.25 -30.13
CA GLY A 497 37.34 -33.15 -30.57
C GLY A 497 36.82 -34.52 -31.02
N ARG A 498 35.89 -35.12 -30.27
CA ARG A 498 35.30 -36.42 -30.65
C ARG A 498 34.45 -36.32 -31.92
N ILE A 499 33.65 -35.27 -32.08
CA ILE A 499 32.86 -35.08 -33.31
C ILE A 499 33.78 -34.90 -34.52
N SER A 500 34.85 -34.12 -34.38
CA SER A 500 35.80 -33.88 -35.46
C SER A 500 36.53 -35.14 -35.91
N MET A 501 36.90 -36.02 -34.98
CA MET A 501 37.51 -37.32 -35.29
C MET A 501 36.55 -38.25 -36.02
N ASP A 502 35.30 -38.33 -35.58
CA ASP A 502 34.36 -39.34 -36.06
C ASP A 502 33.63 -38.95 -37.35
N ALA A 503 33.39 -37.65 -37.58
CA ALA A 503 32.61 -37.16 -38.72
C ALA A 503 33.48 -36.58 -39.86
N ASN A 504 34.79 -36.43 -39.65
CA ASN A 504 35.68 -35.67 -40.52
C ASN A 504 35.14 -34.25 -40.82
N VAL A 505 34.50 -33.64 -39.81
CA VAL A 505 33.95 -32.28 -39.86
C VAL A 505 34.61 -31.48 -38.76
N ASP A 506 35.30 -30.40 -39.10
CA ASP A 506 35.92 -29.53 -38.09
C ASP A 506 34.85 -28.76 -37.31
N VAL A 507 34.53 -29.23 -36.10
CA VAL A 507 33.61 -28.57 -35.18
C VAL A 507 34.39 -27.80 -34.14
N SER A 508 34.14 -26.50 -34.03
CA SER A 508 34.78 -25.67 -33.01
C SER A 508 34.23 -25.98 -31.61
N TRP A 509 35.06 -25.80 -30.58
CA TRP A 509 34.60 -25.96 -29.20
C TRP A 509 33.54 -24.91 -28.82
N GLN A 510 33.55 -23.73 -29.45
CA GLN A 510 32.54 -22.69 -29.26
C GLN A 510 31.16 -23.18 -29.71
N ASP A 511 31.08 -23.81 -30.89
CA ASP A 511 29.82 -24.35 -31.42
C ASP A 511 29.28 -25.46 -30.51
N ALA A 512 30.16 -26.38 -30.09
CA ALA A 512 29.81 -27.44 -29.15
C ALA A 512 29.31 -26.88 -27.81
N LYS A 513 29.93 -25.83 -27.29
CA LYS A 513 29.52 -25.15 -26.07
C LYS A 513 28.11 -24.55 -26.20
N VAL A 514 27.86 -23.79 -27.26
CA VAL A 514 26.55 -23.16 -27.50
C VAL A 514 25.45 -24.22 -27.52
N LYS A 515 25.71 -25.36 -28.18
CA LYS A 515 24.74 -26.47 -28.22
C LYS A 515 24.59 -27.17 -26.88
N LEU A 516 25.67 -27.45 -26.15
CA LEU A 516 25.61 -28.06 -24.82
C LEU A 516 24.76 -27.24 -23.84
N GLU A 517 24.88 -25.91 -23.87
CA GLU A 517 24.09 -25.04 -23.01
C GLU A 517 22.58 -25.10 -23.26
N GLN A 518 22.18 -25.42 -24.50
CA GLN A 518 20.77 -25.56 -24.87
C GLN A 518 20.16 -26.87 -24.32
N VAL A 519 21.00 -27.86 -24.01
CA VAL A 519 20.56 -29.18 -23.55
C VAL A 519 20.10 -29.13 -22.09
N LYS A 520 18.80 -29.32 -21.85
CA LYS A 520 18.18 -29.24 -20.51
C LYS A 520 18.73 -30.29 -19.53
N TRP A 521 18.85 -31.55 -19.96
CA TRP A 521 19.36 -32.63 -19.09
C TRP A 521 20.82 -32.39 -18.70
N TYR A 522 21.63 -31.83 -19.61
CA TYR A 522 23.03 -31.51 -19.31
C TYR A 522 23.13 -30.48 -18.18
N ARG A 523 22.27 -29.45 -18.18
CA ARG A 523 22.20 -28.49 -17.08
C ARG A 523 21.83 -29.13 -15.74
N GLN A 524 20.96 -30.14 -15.74
CA GLN A 524 20.58 -30.88 -14.53
C GLN A 524 21.73 -31.75 -14.01
N VAL A 525 22.41 -32.46 -14.90
CA VAL A 525 23.60 -33.26 -14.56
C VAL A 525 24.73 -32.37 -14.05
N LEU A 526 24.93 -31.20 -14.68
CA LEU A 526 25.92 -30.24 -14.27
C LEU A 526 25.65 -29.71 -12.85
N ALA A 527 24.42 -29.26 -12.58
CA ALA A 527 24.01 -28.81 -11.24
C ALA A 527 24.27 -29.88 -10.17
N TRP A 528 23.84 -31.11 -10.45
CA TRP A 528 24.04 -32.25 -9.56
C TRP A 528 25.52 -32.57 -9.32
N SER A 529 26.35 -32.53 -10.38
CA SER A 529 27.80 -32.82 -10.28
C SER A 529 28.55 -31.83 -9.39
N LEU A 530 28.08 -30.58 -9.33
CA LEU A 530 28.72 -29.50 -8.57
C LEU A 530 28.38 -29.57 -7.07
N GLU A 531 27.15 -29.98 -6.75
CA GLU A 531 26.70 -30.22 -5.37
C GLU A 531 27.42 -31.41 -4.72
N CYS A 532 27.86 -32.38 -5.51
CA CYS A 532 28.44 -33.64 -5.04
C CYS A 532 29.96 -33.62 -4.79
N SER A 533 30.61 -32.46 -4.67
CA SER A 533 32.08 -32.31 -4.59
C SER A 533 32.75 -32.81 -3.27
N GLY A 534 32.08 -33.64 -2.47
CA GLY A 534 32.64 -34.37 -1.33
C GLY A 534 33.10 -35.80 -1.70
N GLN A 535 34.07 -36.35 -0.96
CA GLN A 535 34.75 -37.66 -1.21
C GLN A 535 33.84 -38.91 -1.31
N GLY A 536 32.51 -38.80 -1.14
CA GLY A 536 31.55 -39.90 -1.35
C GLY A 536 31.17 -40.18 -2.83
N TYR A 537 31.88 -39.55 -3.77
CA TYR A 537 31.52 -39.32 -5.17
C TYR A 537 31.33 -40.56 -6.06
N ARG A 538 31.95 -41.71 -5.78
CA ARG A 538 31.95 -42.83 -6.76
C ARG A 538 30.66 -43.65 -6.83
N ASN A 539 29.89 -43.79 -5.76
CA ASN A 539 28.80 -44.78 -5.71
C ASN A 539 27.39 -44.22 -6.05
N ARG A 540 27.17 -42.90 -6.01
CA ARG A 540 25.83 -42.30 -6.25
C ARG A 540 25.60 -41.82 -7.69
N CYS A 541 26.65 -41.50 -8.45
CA CYS A 541 26.57 -41.18 -9.88
C CYS A 541 25.93 -42.30 -10.71
N ILE A 542 26.21 -43.55 -10.34
CA ILE A 542 25.79 -44.75 -11.06
C ILE A 542 24.26 -44.92 -10.95
N SER A 543 23.66 -44.66 -9.79
CA SER A 543 22.23 -44.89 -9.56
C SER A 543 21.31 -43.89 -10.28
N ALA A 544 21.64 -42.60 -10.28
CA ALA A 544 20.77 -41.56 -10.85
C ALA A 544 20.76 -41.57 -12.40
N ILE A 545 21.90 -41.90 -13.03
CA ILE A 545 22.03 -41.92 -14.49
C ILE A 545 21.45 -43.22 -15.07
N CYS A 546 21.64 -44.37 -14.42
CA CYS A 546 20.98 -45.62 -14.82
C CYS A 546 19.45 -45.51 -14.80
N CYS A 547 18.86 -44.72 -13.90
CA CYS A 547 17.42 -44.45 -13.91
C CYS A 547 16.94 -43.62 -15.12
N HIS A 548 17.77 -42.74 -15.68
CA HIS A 548 17.39 -41.97 -16.87
C HIS A 548 17.59 -42.75 -18.18
N SER A 549 18.61 -43.62 -18.25
CA SER A 549 18.80 -44.56 -19.37
C SER A 549 17.63 -45.54 -19.50
N ALA A 550 17.08 -46.01 -18.37
CA ALA A 550 15.91 -46.89 -18.34
C ALA A 550 14.61 -46.22 -18.83
N LEU A 551 14.51 -44.88 -18.78
CA LEU A 551 13.34 -44.13 -19.27
C LEU A 551 13.41 -43.85 -20.78
N ALA A 552 14.57 -44.01 -21.41
CA ALA A 552 14.78 -43.73 -22.84
C ALA A 552 14.78 -44.99 -23.73
N GLY A 553 14.81 -46.19 -23.17
CA GLY A 553 14.71 -47.44 -23.92
C GLY A 553 14.52 -48.65 -23.01
N GLY A 554 13.45 -49.42 -23.25
CA GLY A 554 13.19 -50.66 -22.52
C GLY A 554 14.19 -51.74 -22.89
N GLY A 555 15.02 -52.14 -21.94
CA GLY A 555 15.98 -53.25 -22.06
C GLY A 555 16.71 -53.47 -20.74
N GLU A 556 16.93 -54.75 -20.39
CA GLU A 556 17.35 -55.23 -19.07
C GLU A 556 18.70 -54.67 -18.57
N SER A 557 18.76 -54.50 -17.24
CA SER A 557 19.90 -53.96 -16.49
C SER A 557 21.04 -54.97 -16.38
N THR A 558 22.23 -54.60 -16.84
CA THR A 558 23.50 -55.23 -16.42
C THR A 558 24.45 -54.16 -15.91
N VAL A 559 24.95 -54.35 -14.68
CA VAL A 559 25.84 -53.40 -14.00
C VAL A 559 27.26 -53.58 -14.52
N TYR A 560 27.75 -52.62 -15.29
CA TYR A 560 29.16 -52.52 -15.68
C TYR A 560 29.90 -51.54 -14.76
N THR A 561 31.17 -51.84 -14.46
CA THR A 561 32.10 -50.93 -13.79
C THR A 561 32.56 -49.87 -14.78
N VAL A 562 32.11 -48.62 -14.57
CA VAL A 562 32.29 -47.54 -15.55
C VAL A 562 32.96 -46.32 -14.91
N SER A 563 34.17 -45.99 -15.37
CA SER A 563 34.69 -44.61 -15.22
C SER A 563 35.02 -43.95 -16.56
N SER A 564 35.38 -44.69 -17.61
CA SER A 564 35.57 -44.16 -18.97
C SER A 564 34.25 -44.13 -19.76
N GLU A 565 33.42 -45.16 -19.67
CA GLU A 565 32.22 -45.31 -20.53
C GLU A 565 31.09 -44.31 -20.19
N MET A 566 31.06 -43.71 -18.99
CA MET A 566 30.02 -42.74 -18.59
C MET A 566 30.27 -41.40 -19.27
N GLN A 567 31.55 -41.06 -19.43
CA GLN A 567 32.00 -39.93 -20.22
C GLN A 567 31.72 -40.18 -21.70
N ASP A 568 31.86 -41.44 -22.15
CA ASP A 568 31.51 -41.85 -23.51
C ASP A 568 30.01 -41.86 -23.78
N CYS A 569 29.17 -42.19 -22.79
CA CYS A 569 27.71 -42.18 -22.90
C CYS A 569 27.16 -40.75 -22.95
N LEU A 570 27.59 -39.88 -22.02
CA LEU A 570 27.22 -38.46 -22.03
C LEU A 570 27.70 -37.77 -23.31
N THR A 571 28.91 -38.10 -23.76
CA THR A 571 29.40 -37.59 -25.03
C THR A 571 28.64 -38.18 -26.20
N SER A 572 28.22 -39.45 -26.18
CA SER A 572 27.44 -40.07 -27.27
C SER A 572 26.05 -39.46 -27.40
N ILE A 573 25.38 -39.15 -26.28
CA ILE A 573 24.08 -38.48 -26.27
C ILE A 573 24.21 -37.01 -26.71
N ALA A 574 25.22 -36.29 -26.20
CA ALA A 574 25.50 -34.92 -26.63
C ALA A 574 25.91 -34.88 -28.12
N LYS A 575 26.70 -35.86 -28.57
CA LYS A 575 27.09 -36.06 -29.97
C LYS A 575 25.88 -36.33 -30.84
N ALA A 576 24.96 -37.22 -30.44
CA ALA A 576 23.73 -37.48 -31.18
C ALA A 576 22.84 -36.22 -31.29
N ALA A 577 22.68 -35.46 -30.21
CA ALA A 577 21.92 -34.21 -30.21
C ALA A 577 22.57 -33.12 -31.08
N VAL A 578 23.89 -32.94 -30.98
CA VAL A 578 24.65 -31.96 -31.76
C VAL A 578 24.71 -32.35 -33.24
N LEU A 579 24.93 -33.63 -33.56
CA LEU A 579 24.95 -34.14 -34.93
C LEU A 579 23.58 -34.07 -35.58
N ALA A 580 22.49 -34.36 -34.86
CA ALA A 580 21.13 -34.21 -35.39
C ALA A 580 20.84 -32.75 -35.80
N ASP A 581 21.26 -31.80 -34.98
CA ASP A 581 21.05 -30.36 -35.23
C ASP A 581 21.97 -29.81 -36.34
N LEU A 582 23.23 -30.26 -36.39
CA LEU A 582 24.16 -29.96 -37.48
C LEU A 582 23.69 -30.57 -38.81
N ALA A 583 23.17 -31.80 -38.79
CA ALA A 583 22.60 -32.46 -39.98
C ALA A 583 21.38 -31.71 -40.51
N MET A 584 20.51 -31.19 -39.65
CA MET A 584 19.39 -30.32 -40.05
C MET A 584 19.89 -29.01 -40.67
N GLY A 585 20.95 -28.39 -40.13
CA GLY A 585 21.57 -27.19 -40.70
C GLY A 585 22.22 -27.41 -42.08
N VAL A 586 22.89 -28.55 -42.26
CA VAL A 586 23.48 -28.95 -43.55
C VAL A 586 22.40 -29.25 -44.59
N ALA A 587 21.30 -29.91 -44.20
CA ALA A 587 20.14 -30.13 -45.06
C ALA A 587 19.49 -28.81 -45.51
N ALA A 588 19.36 -27.83 -44.61
CA ALA A 588 18.85 -26.49 -44.94
C ALA A 588 19.78 -25.72 -45.90
N ARG A 589 21.10 -25.80 -45.74
CA ARG A 589 22.07 -25.20 -46.71
C ARG A 589 22.05 -25.90 -48.06
N LYS A 590 21.94 -27.23 -48.12
CA LYS A 590 21.76 -27.98 -49.37
C LYS A 590 20.48 -27.57 -50.10
N HIS A 591 19.38 -27.39 -49.38
CA HIS A 591 18.12 -26.91 -49.94
C HIS A 591 18.22 -25.48 -50.48
N LEU A 592 18.99 -24.60 -49.82
CA LEU A 592 19.23 -23.23 -50.29
C LEU A 592 20.11 -23.18 -51.56
N ILE A 593 21.12 -24.05 -51.65
CA ILE A 593 21.99 -24.16 -52.83
C ILE A 593 21.22 -24.75 -54.03
N LEU A 594 20.42 -25.80 -53.82
CA LEU A 594 19.56 -26.38 -54.85
C LEU A 594 18.52 -25.39 -55.37
N ASN A 595 17.95 -24.54 -54.50
CA ASN A 595 17.07 -23.46 -54.92
C ASN A 595 17.80 -22.37 -55.72
N LYS A 596 19.05 -22.03 -55.39
CA LYS A 596 19.87 -21.10 -56.18
C LYS A 596 20.27 -21.68 -57.54
N GLU A 597 20.49 -22.99 -57.65
CA GLU A 597 20.78 -23.65 -58.93
C GLU A 597 19.53 -23.80 -59.81
N ARG A 598 18.35 -24.07 -59.23
CA ARG A 598 17.06 -24.04 -59.95
C ARG A 598 16.78 -22.66 -60.54
N LEU A 599 16.98 -21.60 -59.75
CA LEU A 599 16.86 -20.20 -60.21
C LEU A 599 17.87 -19.84 -61.32
N ARG A 600 19.03 -20.48 -61.40
CA ARG A 600 20.02 -20.27 -62.48
C ARG A 600 19.74 -21.08 -63.75
N LYS A 601 19.01 -22.20 -63.67
CA LYS A 601 18.71 -23.07 -64.82
C LYS A 601 17.38 -22.76 -65.50
N GLY A 602 16.64 -21.75 -65.06
CA GLY A 602 15.42 -21.29 -65.73
C GLY A 602 14.30 -22.34 -65.76
N GLN A 603 14.05 -23.00 -64.62
CA GLN A 603 12.81 -23.72 -64.36
C GLN A 603 12.00 -23.02 -63.28
#